data_AF-A0A0G0K2D8-F1
#
_entry.id   AF-A0A0G0K2D8-F1
#
_cell.length_a   1.000
_cell.length_b   1.000
_cell.length_c   1.000
_cell.angle_alpha   90.00
_cell.angle_beta   90.00
_cell.angle_gamma   90.00
#
_symmetry.space_group_name_H-M   'P 1'
#
loop_
_entity.id
_entity.type
_entity.pdbx_description
1 polymer ?
#
loop_
_entity_poly.entity_id
_entity_poly.type
_entity_poly.pdbx_seq_one_letter_code
_entity_poly.pdbx_strand_id
1 'polypeptide(L)'
;LKSVKSISKLKNKVKKPKKITTLPAENSEEKPTTDNFQKEFMSKDSRDDHLLKDEEINYSPELYVHYYQEKKALKENKSGKKFITIFKSIFSFLKNSFTWFLGLYTNKDKRKFFYIIVAAILIIIIGLVIGFKGKGKSSLGNLDSQKILDQAIAAQKDGKNALSLGDSEKAKQNFINAISKAETIKTNSLVSKDSQAVIVISYQELDKLTSTTRFSALEPIITVSDNIKNLYISSGEAYLTTDTDIYKASLLGGKPQKVATLPKNKGNFVSGTNFGTILYFYTSNQNVFEFDPRTDKLTQTQIADDGRWETANAISNYVGSLYLLDGVSGQIYRHSSSKDIFQKGEEYIASTNGLKQSLSLTIDGSVYVLKGDGTVSKFQRSKLQDFSLKNIPTPWDKITEPRKIYTDSDTPSLYILDTGQKRILELDKDGVFIRQYALPDNFDKITDFIVSVKSKKIWVLNNNNVYEITI
;
A
#
# COMPACT_ATOMS: atom_id res chain seq x y z
N LEU A 1 -25.52 -60.42 -25.40
CA LEU A 1 -25.48 -61.90 -25.42
C LEU A 1 -24.02 -62.34 -25.42
N LYS A 2 -23.68 -63.41 -24.66
CA LYS A 2 -22.48 -64.30 -24.60
C LYS A 2 -21.26 -63.97 -25.50
N SER A 3 -19.98 -64.21 -25.12
CA SER A 3 -19.43 -65.23 -24.21
C SER A 3 -18.02 -64.88 -23.67
N VAL A 4 -17.67 -65.14 -22.39
CA VAL A 4 -16.82 -66.27 -21.91
C VAL A 4 -15.31 -66.12 -22.25
N LYS A 5 -14.37 -65.88 -21.31
CA LYS A 5 -13.75 -66.77 -20.27
C LYS A 5 -12.87 -65.88 -19.32
N SER A 6 -12.38 -66.25 -18.12
CA SER A 6 -12.82 -67.19 -17.07
C SER A 6 -11.82 -67.25 -15.86
N ILE A 7 -12.29 -67.20 -14.60
CA ILE A 7 -11.81 -68.01 -13.43
C ILE A 7 -10.37 -67.68 -12.89
N SER A 8 -10.00 -67.58 -11.59
CA SER A 8 -10.54 -68.10 -10.30
C SER A 8 -10.04 -67.39 -9.02
N LYS A 9 -10.95 -67.27 -8.02
CA LYS A 9 -10.84 -67.63 -6.56
C LYS A 9 -9.83 -66.91 -5.63
N LEU A 10 -10.28 -66.21 -4.56
CA LEU A 10 -10.61 -66.66 -3.15
C LEU A 10 -9.38 -67.14 -2.33
N LYS A 11 -9.21 -66.94 -1.00
CA LYS A 11 -10.07 -66.39 0.09
C LYS A 11 -9.22 -66.09 1.37
N ASN A 12 -9.69 -65.14 2.18
CA ASN A 12 -9.60 -64.96 3.66
C ASN A 12 -8.61 -65.79 4.53
N LYS A 13 -8.03 -65.13 5.55
CA LYS A 13 -8.26 -65.48 6.99
C LYS A 13 -7.90 -64.35 7.98
N VAL A 14 -8.48 -64.45 9.19
CA VAL A 14 -8.48 -63.45 10.29
C VAL A 14 -8.30 -64.20 11.64
N LYS A 15 -7.93 -63.48 12.73
CA LYS A 15 -7.89 -63.87 14.18
C LYS A 15 -6.52 -64.42 14.68
N LYS A 16 -6.05 -64.22 15.93
CA LYS A 16 -6.44 -63.37 17.11
C LYS A 16 -5.24 -63.29 18.13
N PRO A 17 -5.33 -62.57 19.30
CA PRO A 17 -4.16 -62.12 20.10
C PRO A 17 -3.95 -62.81 21.49
N LYS A 18 -2.91 -62.40 22.23
CA LYS A 18 -2.66 -62.39 23.72
C LYS A 18 -1.22 -61.82 23.99
N LYS A 19 -0.74 -61.39 25.17
CA LYS A 19 -1.21 -61.41 26.59
C LYS A 19 -0.54 -60.27 27.44
N ILE A 20 -0.96 -60.15 28.71
CA ILE A 20 -0.59 -59.17 29.78
C ILE A 20 0.49 -59.73 30.74
N THR A 21 1.37 -58.89 31.35
CA THR A 21 1.84 -59.03 32.77
C THR A 21 2.53 -57.77 33.40
N THR A 22 1.93 -57.28 34.51
CA THR A 22 2.50 -56.77 35.81
C THR A 22 3.59 -55.68 35.98
N LEU A 23 3.33 -54.82 36.99
CA LEU A 23 4.25 -53.91 37.74
C LEU A 23 5.06 -54.67 38.83
N PRO A 24 6.03 -54.04 39.54
CA PRO A 24 5.71 -53.34 40.82
C PRO A 24 6.43 -51.98 41.01
N ALA A 25 6.28 -51.36 42.19
CA ALA A 25 6.74 -50.01 42.54
C ALA A 25 7.59 -49.99 43.84
N GLU A 26 8.35 -48.93 44.11
CA GLU A 26 8.52 -48.36 45.47
C GLU A 26 9.13 -46.94 45.52
N ASN A 27 9.07 -46.32 46.71
CA ASN A 27 9.39 -44.91 47.03
C ASN A 27 10.88 -44.63 47.30
N SER A 28 11.28 -43.36 47.17
CA SER A 28 12.02 -42.64 48.24
C SER A 28 11.95 -41.11 48.08
N GLU A 29 11.81 -40.40 49.20
CA GLU A 29 11.80 -38.92 49.28
C GLU A 29 13.22 -38.33 49.30
N GLU A 30 13.41 -37.10 48.79
CA GLU A 30 14.27 -36.10 49.45
C GLU A 30 14.06 -34.66 48.88
N LYS A 31 14.32 -33.65 49.73
CA LYS A 31 14.39 -32.20 49.42
C LYS A 31 15.69 -31.65 50.06
N PRO A 32 16.03 -30.36 49.90
CA PRO A 32 16.40 -29.66 48.66
C PRO A 32 17.77 -28.94 48.81
N THR A 33 18.44 -28.56 47.71
CA THR A 33 19.59 -27.63 47.77
C THR A 33 19.58 -26.58 46.66
N THR A 34 20.11 -25.41 46.98
CA THR A 34 20.12 -24.17 46.18
C THR A 34 21.37 -24.00 45.31
N ASP A 35 21.27 -23.09 44.33
CA ASP A 35 22.34 -22.47 43.52
C ASP A 35 23.24 -23.37 42.63
N ASN A 36 23.05 -23.29 41.31
CA ASN A 36 23.79 -22.28 40.53
C ASN A 36 23.39 -22.16 39.04
N PHE A 37 23.36 -20.90 38.58
CA PHE A 37 23.73 -20.36 37.26
C PHE A 37 23.67 -21.20 35.95
N GLN A 38 22.83 -20.69 35.04
CA GLN A 38 23.07 -20.38 33.61
C GLN A 38 23.63 -21.43 32.62
N LYS A 39 22.99 -21.40 31.42
CA LYS A 39 23.18 -22.23 30.21
C LYS A 39 22.48 -23.61 30.34
N GLU A 40 21.87 -24.16 29.30
CA GLU A 40 22.01 -23.88 27.85
C GLU A 40 20.69 -24.06 27.08
N PHE A 41 20.61 -23.50 25.88
CA PHE A 41 19.42 -23.52 25.02
C PHE A 41 19.35 -24.79 24.14
N MET A 42 18.13 -25.18 23.73
CA MET A 42 17.77 -26.07 22.58
C MET A 42 17.71 -27.60 22.75
N SER A 43 16.50 -28.12 22.99
CA SER A 43 15.78 -29.09 22.12
C SER A 43 14.31 -29.10 22.57
N LYS A 44 13.25 -28.97 21.75
CA LYS A 44 12.81 -29.42 20.42
C LYS A 44 11.94 -30.70 20.47
N ASP A 45 10.66 -30.49 20.12
CA ASP A 45 9.62 -31.48 19.71
C ASP A 45 9.01 -32.40 20.79
N SER A 46 7.85 -31.99 21.32
CA SER A 46 6.73 -32.91 21.56
C SER A 46 5.42 -32.16 21.30
N ARG A 47 4.48 -32.82 20.62
CA ARG A 47 3.24 -32.25 20.08
C ARG A 47 2.07 -32.74 20.91
N ASP A 48 1.05 -31.91 21.11
CA ASP A 48 -0.32 -32.34 21.39
C ASP A 48 -1.31 -31.21 21.04
N ASP A 49 -1.47 -30.94 19.74
CA ASP A 49 -2.53 -30.05 19.24
C ASP A 49 -3.87 -30.80 19.20
N HIS A 50 -4.56 -30.81 20.33
CA HIS A 50 -5.99 -31.12 20.39
C HIS A 50 -6.81 -29.85 20.65
N LEU A 51 -7.62 -29.48 19.65
CA LEU A 51 -8.85 -28.69 19.79
C LEU A 51 -8.72 -27.28 20.41
N LEU A 52 -8.52 -26.27 19.56
CA LEU A 52 -9.15 -24.98 19.76
C LEU A 52 -10.11 -24.68 18.60
N LYS A 53 -11.36 -24.36 18.96
CA LYS A 53 -12.37 -23.80 18.06
C LYS A 53 -12.04 -22.33 17.81
N ASP A 54 -12.73 -21.74 16.83
CA ASP A 54 -12.66 -20.32 16.51
C ASP A 54 -12.88 -19.44 17.76
N GLU A 55 -11.80 -18.93 18.35
CA GLU A 55 -11.86 -17.77 19.24
C GLU A 55 -11.74 -16.51 18.38
N GLU A 56 -12.73 -15.62 18.48
CA GLU A 56 -12.60 -14.26 18.00
C GLU A 56 -11.36 -13.63 18.64
N ILE A 57 -10.41 -13.16 17.82
CA ILE A 57 -9.24 -12.41 18.30
C ILE A 57 -9.75 -11.08 18.85
N ASN A 58 -10.08 -11.08 20.14
CA ASN A 58 -10.58 -9.91 20.84
C ASN A 58 -9.39 -8.97 21.07
N TYR A 59 -9.27 -7.96 20.22
CA TYR A 59 -8.16 -7.01 20.21
C TYR A 59 -8.11 -6.20 21.51
N SER A 60 -7.33 -6.67 22.50
CA SER A 60 -7.01 -5.89 23.70
C SER A 60 -6.28 -4.59 23.31
N PRO A 61 -6.83 -3.40 23.62
CA PRO A 61 -6.19 -2.13 23.32
C PRO A 61 -4.80 -1.96 23.97
N GLU A 62 -4.54 -2.69 25.05
CA GLU A 62 -3.33 -2.57 25.87
C GLU A 62 -2.08 -3.12 25.18
N LEU A 63 -2.22 -4.20 24.39
CA LEU A 63 -1.09 -4.76 23.61
C LEU A 63 -0.61 -3.78 22.53
N TYR A 64 -1.52 -3.02 21.92
CA TYR A 64 -1.19 -2.10 20.84
C TYR A 64 -0.34 -0.91 21.31
N VAL A 65 -0.57 -0.45 22.55
CA VAL A 65 0.20 0.64 23.16
C VAL A 65 1.64 0.22 23.45
N HIS A 66 1.88 -1.04 23.85
CA HIS A 66 3.22 -1.54 24.14
C HIS A 66 4.13 -1.63 22.89
N TYR A 67 3.62 -2.14 21.77
CA TYR A 67 4.40 -2.34 20.53
C TYR A 67 5.03 -1.04 19.98
N TYR A 68 4.38 0.10 20.19
CA TYR A 68 4.89 1.41 19.72
C TYR A 68 5.99 2.02 20.59
N GLN A 69 6.10 1.65 21.88
CA GLN A 69 7.11 2.22 22.76
C GLN A 69 8.51 1.67 22.43
N GLU A 70 8.61 0.38 22.12
CA GLU A 70 9.88 -0.32 21.88
C GLU A 70 10.57 0.12 20.58
N LYS A 71 9.82 0.26 19.46
CA LYS A 71 10.37 0.77 18.19
C LYS A 71 10.86 2.24 18.27
N LYS A 72 10.39 3.04 19.24
CA LYS A 72 10.81 4.45 19.41
C LYS A 72 12.20 4.55 20.04
N ALA A 73 12.48 3.76 21.09
CA ALA A 73 13.78 3.71 21.77
C ALA A 73 14.94 3.28 20.85
N LEU A 74 14.67 2.40 19.88
CA LEU A 74 15.69 1.88 18.95
C LEU A 74 16.13 2.89 17.86
N LYS A 75 15.35 3.95 17.59
CA LYS A 75 15.64 4.90 16.50
C LYS A 75 16.55 6.08 16.90
N GLU A 76 16.67 6.41 18.18
CA GLU A 76 17.40 7.60 18.63
C GLU A 76 18.94 7.45 18.54
N ASN A 77 19.48 6.22 18.64
CA ASN A 77 20.92 5.99 18.77
C ASN A 77 21.73 5.95 17.44
N LYS A 78 21.17 6.43 16.32
CA LYS A 78 21.90 6.55 15.02
C LYS A 78 22.03 7.97 14.46
N SER A 79 21.33 8.97 15.03
CA SER A 79 21.41 10.36 14.54
C SER A 79 22.64 11.11 15.07
N GLY A 80 22.99 10.93 16.35
CA GLY A 80 24.03 11.73 17.03
C GLY A 80 25.42 11.67 16.40
N LYS A 81 25.82 10.54 15.81
CA LYS A 81 27.16 10.37 15.22
C LYS A 81 27.39 11.19 13.94
N LYS A 82 26.35 11.56 13.18
CA LYS A 82 26.52 12.47 12.02
C LYS A 82 26.67 13.93 12.44
N PHE A 83 25.96 14.36 13.48
CA PHE A 83 26.02 15.74 13.98
C PHE A 83 27.40 16.12 14.53
N ILE A 84 28.04 15.23 15.29
CA ILE A 84 29.35 15.50 15.91
C ILE A 84 30.44 15.77 14.86
N THR A 85 30.42 15.08 13.72
CA THR A 85 31.41 15.25 12.64
C THR A 85 31.26 16.61 11.94
N ILE A 86 30.01 17.03 11.66
CA ILE A 86 29.70 18.34 11.08
C ILE A 86 30.08 19.47 12.04
N PHE A 87 29.78 19.32 13.33
CA PHE A 87 30.14 20.32 14.34
C PHE A 87 31.67 20.49 14.49
N LYS A 88 32.43 19.39 14.41
CA LYS A 88 33.90 19.45 14.43
C LYS A 88 34.49 20.19 13.22
N SER A 89 33.97 19.99 12.00
CA SER A 89 34.48 20.72 10.83
C SER A 89 34.16 22.22 10.92
N ILE A 90 32.93 22.58 11.30
CA ILE A 90 32.51 23.98 11.51
C ILE A 90 33.37 24.66 12.58
N PHE A 91 33.61 23.99 13.72
CA PHE A 91 34.45 24.51 14.80
C PHE A 91 35.91 24.71 14.37
N SER A 92 36.48 23.79 13.60
CA SER A 92 37.85 23.95 13.06
C SER A 92 37.98 25.11 12.08
N PHE A 93 36.95 25.34 11.24
CA PHE A 93 36.89 26.46 10.31
C PHE A 93 36.80 27.80 11.07
N LEU A 94 35.86 27.90 12.02
CA LEU A 94 35.71 29.06 12.91
C LEU A 94 37.00 29.40 13.65
N LYS A 95 37.71 28.40 14.22
CA LYS A 95 38.96 28.62 14.95
C LYS A 95 40.05 29.24 14.05
N ASN A 96 40.16 28.79 12.81
CA ASN A 96 41.15 29.31 11.86
C ASN A 96 40.76 30.69 11.29
N SER A 97 39.46 30.95 11.10
CA SER A 97 38.99 32.27 10.69
C SER A 97 39.10 33.33 11.80
N PHE A 98 38.97 32.93 13.07
CA PHE A 98 38.96 33.85 14.21
C PHE A 98 40.32 34.53 14.44
N THR A 99 41.44 33.81 14.29
CA THR A 99 42.79 34.38 14.45
C THR A 99 43.13 35.38 13.34
N TRP A 100 42.77 35.06 12.09
CA TRP A 100 42.87 35.98 10.95
C TRP A 100 42.00 37.23 11.14
N PHE A 101 40.77 37.04 11.62
CA PHE A 101 39.81 38.12 11.88
C PHE A 101 40.28 39.11 12.97
N LEU A 102 40.84 38.62 14.09
CA LEU A 102 41.46 39.47 15.11
C LEU A 102 42.66 40.27 14.57
N GLY A 103 43.42 39.70 13.62
CA GLY A 103 44.50 40.40 12.91
C GLY A 103 44.04 41.61 12.08
N LEU A 104 42.74 41.72 11.74
CA LEU A 104 42.17 42.90 11.07
C LEU A 104 41.93 44.07 12.03
N TYR A 105 41.78 43.82 13.34
CA TYR A 105 41.59 44.86 14.34
C TYR A 105 42.90 45.52 14.79
N THR A 106 44.00 44.76 14.82
CA THR A 106 45.32 45.24 15.26
C THR A 106 46.01 46.14 14.23
N ASN A 107 45.72 45.96 12.93
CA ASN A 107 46.23 46.81 11.86
C ASN A 107 45.34 48.04 11.64
N LYS A 108 45.90 49.25 11.80
CA LYS A 108 45.16 50.53 11.70
C LYS A 108 44.42 50.70 10.36
N ASP A 109 45.03 50.33 9.25
CA ASP A 109 44.45 50.55 7.90
C ASP A 109 43.33 49.55 7.56
N LYS A 110 43.35 48.38 8.20
CA LYS A 110 42.39 47.29 7.99
C LYS A 110 41.22 47.30 8.96
N ARG A 111 41.29 48.07 10.06
CA ARG A 111 40.24 48.15 11.09
C ARG A 111 38.85 48.55 10.56
N LYS A 112 38.77 49.31 9.47
CA LYS A 112 37.50 49.62 8.78
C LYS A 112 36.79 48.36 8.24
N PHE A 113 37.53 47.37 7.74
CA PHE A 113 36.96 46.10 7.28
C PHE A 113 36.51 45.21 8.44
N PHE A 114 37.20 45.27 9.58
CA PHE A 114 36.77 44.57 10.81
C PHE A 114 35.35 45.02 11.23
N TYR A 115 35.09 46.33 11.29
CA TYR A 115 33.75 46.83 11.66
C TYR A 115 32.66 46.45 10.67
N ILE A 116 32.95 46.44 9.35
CA ILE A 116 32.00 45.99 8.32
C ILE A 116 31.64 44.51 8.52
N ILE A 117 32.63 43.67 8.82
CA ILE A 117 32.40 42.23 9.06
C ILE A 117 31.60 42.01 10.36
N VAL A 118 31.89 42.76 11.44
CA VAL A 118 31.08 42.71 12.68
C VAL A 118 29.63 43.11 12.41
N ALA A 119 29.39 44.18 11.66
CA ALA A 119 28.04 44.62 11.31
C ALA A 119 27.29 43.57 10.46
N ALA A 120 27.97 42.95 9.48
CA ALA A 120 27.39 41.87 8.67
C ALA A 120 27.04 40.63 9.53
N ILE A 121 27.90 40.24 10.47
CA ILE A 121 27.63 39.14 11.41
C ILE A 121 26.44 39.47 12.31
N LEU A 122 26.33 40.70 12.82
CA LEU A 122 25.18 41.13 13.63
C LEU A 122 23.87 41.10 12.81
N ILE A 123 23.88 41.54 11.55
CA ILE A 123 22.71 41.46 10.66
C ILE A 123 22.32 40.01 10.40
N ILE A 124 23.28 39.10 10.20
CA ILE A 124 23.02 37.66 10.03
C ILE A 124 22.46 37.05 11.33
N ILE A 125 22.97 37.42 12.51
CA ILE A 125 22.44 36.96 13.80
C ILE A 125 21.02 37.47 14.01
N ILE A 126 20.73 38.75 13.72
CA ILE A 126 19.38 39.32 13.81
C ILE A 126 18.44 38.61 12.82
N GLY A 127 18.88 38.38 11.57
CA GLY A 127 18.12 37.63 10.57
C GLY A 127 17.84 36.18 10.97
N LEU A 128 18.80 35.51 11.63
CA LEU A 128 18.61 34.17 12.20
C LEU A 128 17.64 34.20 13.39
N VAL A 129 17.77 35.15 14.33
CA VAL A 129 16.86 35.28 15.49
C VAL A 129 15.42 35.57 15.04
N ILE A 130 15.22 36.39 14.01
CA ILE A 130 13.91 36.65 13.40
C ILE A 130 13.42 35.40 12.65
N GLY A 131 14.28 34.75 11.85
CA GLY A 131 13.94 33.55 11.08
C GLY A 131 13.55 32.34 11.93
N PHE A 132 14.24 32.11 13.05
CA PHE A 132 13.92 31.05 14.00
C PHE A 132 12.61 31.30 14.75
N LYS A 133 12.18 32.56 14.90
CA LYS A 133 10.87 32.92 15.50
C LYS A 133 9.67 32.59 14.62
N GLY A 134 9.86 32.29 13.33
CA GLY A 134 8.79 32.20 12.33
C GLY A 134 8.32 30.81 11.90
N LYS A 135 9.00 29.71 12.25
CA LYS A 135 8.69 28.36 11.73
C LYS A 135 8.78 27.19 12.73
N GLY A 136 8.81 27.46 14.03
CA GLY A 136 8.47 26.45 15.04
C GLY A 136 6.96 26.46 15.28
N LYS A 137 6.27 25.31 15.18
CA LYS A 137 4.97 25.17 15.85
C LYS A 137 5.20 25.51 17.31
N SER A 138 4.54 26.56 17.82
CA SER A 138 4.53 26.84 19.25
C SER A 138 4.06 25.57 19.96
N SER A 139 4.86 25.07 20.90
CA SER A 139 4.41 24.00 21.78
C SER A 139 3.24 24.57 22.57
N LEU A 140 2.01 24.10 22.30
CA LEU A 140 0.84 24.56 23.03
C LEU A 140 1.08 24.44 24.52
N GLY A 141 0.61 25.41 25.30
CA GLY A 141 0.68 25.32 26.75
C GLY A 141 -0.01 24.06 27.24
N ASN A 142 0.44 23.51 28.38
CA ASN A 142 -0.19 22.32 28.94
C ASN A 142 -1.68 22.55 29.26
N LEU A 143 -2.05 23.77 29.66
CA LEU A 143 -3.44 24.19 29.86
C LEU A 143 -4.26 24.20 28.56
N ASP A 144 -3.69 24.74 27.47
CA ASP A 144 -4.36 24.72 26.15
C ASP A 144 -4.51 23.30 25.63
N SER A 145 -3.49 22.46 25.85
CA SER A 145 -3.47 21.07 25.44
C SER A 145 -4.52 20.24 26.18
N GLN A 146 -4.70 20.48 27.49
CA GLN A 146 -5.79 19.88 28.27
C GLN A 146 -7.16 20.34 27.78
N LYS A 147 -7.36 21.65 27.55
CA LYS A 147 -8.62 22.19 27.04
C LYS A 147 -9.01 21.59 25.69
N ILE A 148 -8.04 21.34 24.80
CA ILE A 148 -8.28 20.67 23.52
C ILE A 148 -8.60 19.18 23.71
N LEU A 149 -7.97 18.50 24.67
CA LEU A 149 -8.33 17.13 25.04
C LEU A 149 -9.78 17.05 25.52
N ASP A 150 -10.19 17.94 26.43
CA ASP A 150 -11.58 17.99 26.93
C ASP A 150 -12.58 18.22 25.78
N GLN A 151 -12.25 19.11 24.83
CA GLN A 151 -13.06 19.35 23.62
C GLN A 151 -13.08 18.17 22.63
N ALA A 152 -12.06 17.31 22.63
CA ALA A 152 -11.99 16.10 21.82
C ALA A 152 -12.81 14.96 22.46
N ILE A 153 -12.71 14.81 23.79
CA ILE A 153 -13.52 13.87 24.58
C ILE A 153 -15.01 14.23 24.47
N ALA A 154 -15.37 15.52 24.59
CA ALA A 154 -16.73 15.99 24.40
C ALA A 154 -17.27 15.63 23.01
N ALA A 155 -16.52 15.92 21.94
CA ALA A 155 -16.90 15.55 20.58
C ALA A 155 -17.06 14.03 20.40
N GLN A 156 -16.17 13.21 20.99
CA GLN A 156 -16.33 11.75 20.94
C GLN A 156 -17.62 11.29 21.65
N LYS A 157 -17.94 11.89 22.81
CA LYS A 157 -19.17 11.59 23.54
C LYS A 157 -20.40 11.99 22.72
N ASP A 158 -20.39 13.15 22.09
CA ASP A 158 -21.48 13.61 21.22
C ASP A 158 -21.66 12.72 19.99
N GLY A 159 -20.56 12.17 19.44
CA GLY A 159 -20.62 11.15 18.39
C GLY A 159 -21.29 9.85 18.84
N LYS A 160 -20.93 9.34 20.03
CA LYS A 160 -21.59 8.18 20.65
C LYS A 160 -23.06 8.43 20.96
N ASN A 161 -23.41 9.62 21.44
CA ASN A 161 -24.80 10.02 21.69
C ASN A 161 -25.62 10.07 20.39
N ALA A 162 -25.08 10.66 19.32
CA ALA A 162 -25.73 10.71 18.02
C ALA A 162 -25.96 9.30 17.44
N LEU A 163 -24.97 8.41 17.57
CA LEU A 163 -25.09 7.01 17.15
C LEU A 163 -26.20 6.28 17.91
N SER A 164 -26.30 6.46 19.23
CA SER A 164 -27.38 5.89 20.05
C SER A 164 -28.78 6.43 19.71
N LEU A 165 -28.86 7.58 19.03
CA LEU A 165 -30.11 8.18 18.53
C LEU A 165 -30.38 7.83 17.05
N GLY A 166 -29.53 7.03 16.41
CA GLY A 166 -29.65 6.66 14.99
C GLY A 166 -29.16 7.72 13.99
N ASP A 167 -28.56 8.82 14.46
CA ASP A 167 -28.03 9.91 13.61
C ASP A 167 -26.57 9.62 13.21
N SER A 168 -26.41 8.71 12.24
CA SER A 168 -25.10 8.28 11.72
C SER A 168 -24.29 9.40 11.08
N GLU A 169 -24.92 10.40 10.46
CA GLU A 169 -24.22 11.53 9.83
C GLU A 169 -23.58 12.43 10.89
N LYS A 170 -24.35 12.82 11.91
CA LYS A 170 -23.85 13.60 13.04
C LYS A 170 -22.85 12.81 13.88
N ALA A 171 -23.00 11.49 13.99
CA ALA A 171 -22.02 10.62 14.64
C ALA A 171 -20.66 10.70 13.94
N LYS A 172 -20.62 10.50 12.61
CA LYS A 172 -19.39 10.61 11.79
C LYS A 172 -18.73 11.98 11.95
N GLN A 173 -19.49 13.06 11.78
CA GLN A 173 -18.97 14.44 11.93
C GLN A 173 -18.30 14.66 13.31
N ASN A 174 -18.92 14.16 14.38
CA ASN A 174 -18.39 14.32 15.73
C ASN A 174 -17.14 13.47 16.00
N PHE A 175 -17.07 12.23 15.48
CA PHE A 175 -15.85 11.43 15.56
C PHE A 175 -14.69 12.07 14.78
N ILE A 176 -14.93 12.64 13.61
CA ILE A 176 -13.92 13.38 12.83
C ILE A 176 -13.43 14.62 13.59
N ASN A 177 -14.35 15.37 14.22
CA ASN A 177 -14.01 16.51 15.08
C ASN A 177 -13.14 16.10 16.28
N ALA A 178 -13.48 14.98 16.92
CA ALA A 178 -12.70 14.40 18.03
C ALA A 178 -11.28 14.01 17.60
N ILE A 179 -11.15 13.29 16.47
CA ILE A 179 -9.86 12.90 15.88
C ILE A 179 -9.04 14.15 15.56
N SER A 180 -9.60 15.09 14.79
CA SER A 180 -8.91 16.29 14.34
C SER A 180 -8.33 17.11 15.51
N LYS A 181 -9.11 17.31 16.57
CA LYS A 181 -8.64 17.99 17.80
C LYS A 181 -7.53 17.21 18.50
N ALA A 182 -7.76 15.92 18.79
CA ALA A 182 -6.81 15.09 19.50
C ALA A 182 -5.47 14.95 18.73
N GLU A 183 -5.49 14.94 17.40
CA GLU A 183 -4.29 14.89 16.57
C GLU A 183 -3.40 16.14 16.70
N THR A 184 -3.95 17.31 17.06
CA THR A 184 -3.14 18.52 17.29
C THR A 184 -2.26 18.43 18.54
N ILE A 185 -2.66 17.60 19.52
CA ILE A 185 -2.03 17.47 20.83
C ILE A 185 -1.34 16.11 21.06
N LYS A 186 -1.41 15.17 20.10
CA LYS A 186 -0.87 13.79 20.22
C LYS A 186 0.62 13.69 20.57
N THR A 187 1.39 14.77 20.41
CA THR A 187 2.82 14.85 20.77
C THR A 187 3.11 15.56 22.10
N ASN A 188 2.10 16.12 22.79
CA ASN A 188 2.30 16.75 24.11
C ASN A 188 2.45 15.66 25.18
N SER A 189 3.48 15.77 26.02
CA SER A 189 3.82 14.73 27.02
C SER A 189 2.74 14.49 28.07
N LEU A 190 1.95 15.52 28.44
CA LEU A 190 0.88 15.41 29.43
C LEU A 190 -0.33 14.64 28.90
N VAL A 191 -0.77 14.97 27.68
CA VAL A 191 -2.06 14.52 27.11
C VAL A 191 -1.93 13.50 25.98
N SER A 192 -0.72 13.11 25.58
CA SER A 192 -0.47 12.17 24.46
C SER A 192 -1.19 10.82 24.63
N LYS A 193 -1.23 10.25 25.84
CA LYS A 193 -1.91 8.96 26.09
C LYS A 193 -3.41 9.07 25.85
N ASP A 194 -4.05 10.08 26.43
CA ASP A 194 -5.50 10.23 26.39
C ASP A 194 -5.99 10.72 25.03
N SER A 195 -5.24 11.63 24.39
CA SER A 195 -5.51 12.02 23.00
C SER A 195 -5.35 10.84 22.03
N GLN A 196 -4.37 9.96 22.21
CA GLN A 196 -4.26 8.74 21.42
C GLN A 196 -5.44 7.78 21.66
N ALA A 197 -5.94 7.66 22.90
CA ALA A 197 -7.14 6.87 23.18
C ALA A 197 -8.39 7.47 22.50
N VAL A 198 -8.55 8.80 22.52
CA VAL A 198 -9.63 9.49 21.78
C VAL A 198 -9.53 9.23 20.28
N ILE A 199 -8.33 9.28 19.69
CA ILE A 199 -8.10 8.99 18.27
C ILE A 199 -8.52 7.55 17.94
N VAL A 200 -8.01 6.55 18.66
CA VAL A 200 -8.25 5.12 18.39
C VAL A 200 -9.75 4.79 18.47
N ILE A 201 -10.41 5.18 19.56
CA ILE A 201 -11.83 4.87 19.77
C ILE A 201 -12.72 5.58 18.73
N SER A 202 -12.38 6.82 18.35
CA SER A 202 -13.15 7.57 17.35
C SER A 202 -12.96 6.99 15.94
N TYR A 203 -11.75 6.53 15.58
CA TYR A 203 -11.54 5.80 14.33
C TYR A 203 -12.27 4.45 14.34
N GLN A 204 -12.29 3.70 15.45
CA GLN A 204 -13.02 2.43 15.53
C GLN A 204 -14.53 2.58 15.25
N GLU A 205 -15.19 3.60 15.79
CA GLU A 205 -16.61 3.85 15.51
C GLU A 205 -16.84 4.42 14.10
N LEU A 206 -15.95 5.31 13.63
CA LEU A 206 -16.01 5.85 12.28
C LEU A 206 -15.80 4.77 11.21
N ASP A 207 -14.89 3.82 11.45
CA ASP A 207 -14.57 2.72 10.54
C ASP A 207 -15.76 1.74 10.41
N LYS A 208 -16.51 1.48 11.49
CA LYS A 208 -17.80 0.75 11.43
C LYS A 208 -18.82 1.50 10.57
N LEU A 209 -19.02 2.80 10.84
CA LEU A 209 -19.98 3.68 10.16
C LEU A 209 -19.66 3.93 8.67
N THR A 210 -18.46 3.57 8.22
CA THR A 210 -17.96 3.76 6.84
C THR A 210 -17.54 2.45 6.18
N SER A 211 -17.78 1.30 6.82
CA SER A 211 -17.32 -0.03 6.39
C SER A 211 -15.83 -0.04 5.97
N THR A 212 -14.99 0.58 6.81
CA THR A 212 -13.55 0.71 6.59
C THR A 212 -12.79 -0.42 7.28
N THR A 213 -11.88 -1.07 6.56
CA THR A 213 -10.78 -1.84 7.15
C THR A 213 -9.52 -0.98 7.08
N ARG A 214 -8.97 -0.60 8.24
CA ARG A 214 -7.86 0.36 8.36
C ARG A 214 -6.54 -0.33 8.67
N PHE A 215 -5.51 0.00 7.89
CA PHE A 215 -4.15 -0.50 8.07
C PHE A 215 -3.24 0.61 8.57
N SER A 216 -2.98 0.67 9.88
CA SER A 216 -2.10 1.69 10.49
C SER A 216 -0.62 1.54 10.09
N ALA A 217 -0.21 0.31 9.75
CA ALA A 217 1.14 -0.03 9.31
C ALA A 217 1.09 -1.31 8.46
N LEU A 218 1.92 -1.37 7.43
CA LEU A 218 2.20 -2.55 6.62
C LEU A 218 3.71 -2.64 6.40
N GLU A 219 4.29 -3.83 6.52
CA GLU A 219 5.69 -4.09 6.16
C GLU A 219 5.74 -4.55 4.69
N PRO A 220 6.75 -4.16 3.90
CA PRO A 220 6.82 -4.51 2.48
C PRO A 220 7.22 -5.99 2.30
N ILE A 221 6.52 -6.71 1.41
CA ILE A 221 6.88 -8.09 1.04
C ILE A 221 7.96 -8.13 -0.05
N ILE A 222 8.03 -7.08 -0.88
CA ILE A 222 8.99 -6.92 -1.97
C ILE A 222 9.47 -5.46 -1.97
N THR A 223 10.78 -5.25 -2.10
CA THR A 223 11.40 -3.93 -2.27
C THR A 223 12.36 -3.97 -3.45
N VAL A 224 12.16 -3.08 -4.44
CA VAL A 224 13.08 -2.86 -5.56
C VAL A 224 13.87 -1.56 -5.33
N SER A 225 15.12 -1.48 -5.81
CA SER A 225 15.91 -0.25 -5.72
C SER A 225 15.42 0.86 -6.66
N ASP A 226 14.79 0.49 -7.78
CA ASP A 226 14.37 1.39 -8.84
C ASP A 226 12.92 1.87 -8.70
N ASN A 227 12.62 2.99 -9.34
CA ASN A 227 11.30 3.62 -9.37
C ASN A 227 10.30 2.78 -10.19
N ILE A 228 9.55 1.92 -9.50
CA ILE A 228 8.50 1.09 -10.09
C ILE A 228 7.28 1.95 -10.48
N LYS A 229 6.63 1.58 -11.59
CA LYS A 229 5.40 2.17 -12.11
C LYS A 229 4.19 1.29 -11.84
N ASN A 230 4.27 0.01 -12.24
CA ASN A 230 3.16 -0.93 -12.19
C ASN A 230 3.56 -2.31 -11.65
N LEU A 231 2.55 -3.04 -11.21
CA LEU A 231 2.60 -4.36 -10.61
C LEU A 231 1.65 -5.31 -11.36
N TYR A 232 2.17 -6.47 -11.75
CA TYR A 232 1.41 -7.58 -12.32
C TYR A 232 1.68 -8.84 -11.50
N ILE A 233 0.73 -9.76 -11.48
CA ILE A 233 0.89 -11.05 -10.80
C ILE A 233 0.54 -12.15 -11.78
N SER A 234 1.43 -13.13 -11.94
CA SER A 234 1.21 -14.34 -12.74
C SER A 234 1.86 -15.52 -12.04
N SER A 235 1.15 -16.64 -11.95
CA SER A 235 1.68 -17.93 -11.45
C SER A 235 2.36 -17.90 -10.06
N GLY A 236 1.99 -16.95 -9.19
CA GLY A 236 2.58 -16.79 -7.85
C GLY A 236 3.81 -15.86 -7.78
N GLU A 237 4.23 -15.31 -8.91
CA GLU A 237 5.29 -14.30 -9.01
C GLU A 237 4.68 -12.91 -9.27
N ALA A 238 5.34 -11.88 -8.72
CA ALA A 238 5.11 -10.48 -9.03
C ALA A 238 6.08 -10.02 -10.12
N TYR A 239 5.55 -9.29 -11.11
CA TYR A 239 6.31 -8.62 -12.15
C TYR A 239 6.13 -7.11 -11.98
N LEU A 240 7.25 -6.40 -11.84
CA LEU A 240 7.28 -4.97 -11.53
C LEU A 240 7.99 -4.23 -12.65
N THR A 241 7.37 -3.19 -13.21
CA THR A 241 7.95 -2.42 -14.33
C THR A 241 8.49 -1.07 -13.87
N THR A 242 9.67 -0.66 -14.36
CA THR A 242 10.12 0.73 -14.33
C THR A 242 9.70 1.44 -15.63
N ASP A 243 10.38 2.51 -16.03
CA ASP A 243 10.23 3.08 -17.37
C ASP A 243 10.77 2.16 -18.50
N THR A 244 11.68 1.22 -18.21
CA THR A 244 12.20 0.27 -19.21
C THR A 244 12.37 -1.15 -18.69
N ASP A 245 12.66 -1.32 -17.41
CA ASP A 245 13.15 -2.59 -16.85
C ASP A 245 12.01 -3.37 -16.19
N ILE A 246 12.00 -4.69 -16.42
CA ILE A 246 11.01 -5.61 -15.87
C ILE A 246 11.71 -6.47 -14.81
N TYR A 247 11.21 -6.38 -13.58
CA TYR A 247 11.68 -7.14 -12.43
C TYR A 247 10.70 -8.26 -12.10
N LYS A 248 11.23 -9.40 -11.65
CA LYS A 248 10.48 -10.56 -11.15
C LYS A 248 10.81 -10.81 -9.68
N ALA A 249 9.81 -11.13 -8.87
CA ALA A 249 9.98 -11.49 -7.47
C ALA A 249 8.90 -12.49 -7.03
N SER A 250 9.26 -13.43 -6.16
CA SER A 250 8.27 -14.32 -5.53
C SER A 250 7.39 -13.54 -4.55
N LEU A 251 6.08 -13.78 -4.56
CA LEU A 251 5.16 -13.23 -3.56
C LEU A 251 5.40 -13.80 -2.15
N LEU A 252 6.09 -14.94 -2.04
CA LEU A 252 6.53 -15.52 -0.76
C LEU A 252 7.82 -14.85 -0.21
N GLY A 253 8.28 -13.78 -0.86
CA GLY A 253 9.51 -13.06 -0.52
C GLY A 253 10.73 -13.55 -1.31
N GLY A 254 11.75 -12.68 -1.35
CA GLY A 254 12.98 -12.90 -2.09
C GLY A 254 13.59 -11.57 -2.57
N LYS A 255 14.75 -11.64 -3.22
CA LYS A 255 15.32 -10.45 -3.88
C LYS A 255 14.75 -10.34 -5.30
N PRO A 256 14.19 -9.18 -5.70
CA PRO A 256 13.79 -8.94 -7.08
C PRO A 256 14.96 -9.11 -8.04
N GLN A 257 14.70 -9.77 -9.17
CA GLN A 257 15.67 -9.99 -10.24
C GLN A 257 15.19 -9.25 -11.48
N LYS A 258 16.08 -8.52 -12.16
CA LYS A 258 15.72 -7.99 -13.48
C LYS A 258 15.71 -9.15 -14.48
N VAL A 259 14.58 -9.35 -15.14
CA VAL A 259 14.35 -10.43 -16.11
C VAL A 259 14.34 -9.93 -17.55
N ALA A 260 13.90 -8.70 -17.79
CA ALA A 260 13.88 -8.12 -19.13
C ALA A 260 14.06 -6.58 -19.13
N THR A 261 14.26 -6.01 -20.32
CA THR A 261 14.39 -4.56 -20.55
C THR A 261 13.77 -4.21 -21.90
N LEU A 262 12.80 -3.30 -21.90
CA LEU A 262 12.21 -2.70 -23.09
C LEU A 262 13.28 -1.92 -23.88
N PRO A 263 13.36 -2.05 -25.21
CA PRO A 263 14.33 -1.31 -26.01
C PRO A 263 14.10 0.20 -25.90
N LYS A 264 15.12 0.97 -25.49
CA LYS A 264 15.00 2.42 -25.24
C LYS A 264 14.51 3.23 -26.46
N ASN A 265 14.83 2.80 -27.67
CA ASN A 265 14.37 3.41 -28.92
C ASN A 265 12.87 3.16 -29.23
N LYS A 266 12.23 2.27 -28.47
CA LYS A 266 10.81 1.91 -28.59
C LYS A 266 9.94 2.60 -27.55
N GLY A 267 10.48 3.61 -26.85
CA GLY A 267 9.76 4.42 -25.86
C GLY A 267 9.74 3.80 -24.46
N ASN A 268 9.31 4.58 -23.49
CA ASN A 268 9.18 4.13 -22.10
C ASN A 268 7.88 3.33 -21.93
N PHE A 269 7.85 2.43 -20.94
CA PHE A 269 6.64 1.76 -20.48
C PHE A 269 5.55 2.79 -20.08
N VAL A 270 4.31 2.53 -20.48
CA VAL A 270 3.13 3.37 -20.16
C VAL A 270 2.08 2.57 -19.39
N SER A 271 1.72 1.38 -19.88
CA SER A 271 0.68 0.54 -19.28
C SER A 271 0.87 -0.92 -19.72
N GLY A 272 0.21 -1.86 -19.05
CA GLY A 272 0.29 -3.28 -19.39
C GLY A 272 -0.89 -4.08 -18.85
N THR A 273 -1.00 -5.34 -19.25
CA THR A 273 -2.14 -6.20 -18.90
C THR A 273 -1.80 -7.70 -18.95
N ASN A 274 -2.57 -8.51 -18.22
CA ASN A 274 -2.41 -9.96 -18.11
C ASN A 274 -3.32 -10.69 -19.11
N PHE A 275 -2.74 -11.27 -20.16
CA PHE A 275 -3.46 -12.11 -21.11
C PHE A 275 -3.24 -13.58 -20.77
N GLY A 276 -4.05 -14.10 -19.85
CA GLY A 276 -3.82 -15.43 -19.26
C GLY A 276 -2.52 -15.41 -18.46
N THR A 277 -1.54 -16.23 -18.86
CA THR A 277 -0.20 -16.23 -18.24
C THR A 277 0.79 -15.24 -18.86
N ILE A 278 0.46 -14.65 -20.03
CA ILE A 278 1.33 -13.74 -20.79
C ILE A 278 1.09 -12.29 -20.35
N LEU A 279 2.13 -11.47 -20.32
CA LEU A 279 2.02 -10.04 -20.04
C LEU A 279 2.20 -9.24 -21.34
N TYR A 280 1.32 -8.29 -21.61
CA TYR A 280 1.52 -7.31 -22.69
C TYR A 280 1.85 -5.95 -22.11
N PHE A 281 2.87 -5.29 -22.65
CA PHE A 281 3.35 -3.97 -22.23
C PHE A 281 3.28 -2.98 -23.38
N TYR A 282 2.53 -1.90 -23.21
CA TYR A 282 2.40 -0.79 -24.16
C TYR A 282 3.37 0.35 -23.79
N THR A 283 4.00 0.95 -24.81
CA THR A 283 5.04 1.99 -24.65
C THR A 283 4.67 3.34 -25.26
N SER A 284 5.35 4.40 -24.84
CA SER A 284 5.14 5.79 -25.26
C SER A 284 5.28 6.03 -26.77
N ASN A 285 5.96 5.13 -27.49
CA ASN A 285 6.16 5.24 -28.94
C ASN A 285 5.23 4.30 -29.73
N GLN A 286 4.07 3.93 -29.16
CA GLN A 286 3.06 3.07 -29.80
C GLN A 286 3.59 1.68 -30.20
N ASN A 287 4.31 1.02 -29.28
CA ASN A 287 4.71 -0.38 -29.44
C ASN A 287 4.07 -1.20 -28.32
N VAL A 288 3.63 -2.42 -28.65
CA VAL A 288 3.27 -3.44 -27.66
C VAL A 288 4.36 -4.51 -27.66
N PHE A 289 4.73 -4.96 -26.46
CA PHE A 289 5.63 -6.08 -26.24
C PHE A 289 4.91 -7.19 -25.50
N GLU A 290 5.06 -8.40 -26.01
CA GLU A 290 4.72 -9.64 -25.33
C GLU A 290 5.86 -10.07 -24.42
N PHE A 291 5.56 -10.41 -23.19
CA PHE A 291 6.48 -11.01 -22.23
C PHE A 291 5.90 -12.35 -21.75
N ASP A 292 6.70 -13.41 -21.82
CA ASP A 292 6.36 -14.73 -21.30
C ASP A 292 7.07 -15.00 -19.94
N PRO A 293 6.35 -14.83 -18.80
CA PRO A 293 6.78 -15.22 -17.46
C PRO A 293 7.55 -16.53 -17.31
N ARG A 294 7.29 -17.54 -18.14
CA ARG A 294 7.90 -18.87 -18.03
C ARG A 294 9.30 -18.96 -18.62
N THR A 295 9.62 -18.05 -19.54
CA THR A 295 10.90 -18.04 -20.29
C THR A 295 11.67 -16.73 -20.13
N ASP A 296 11.09 -15.76 -19.40
CA ASP A 296 11.56 -14.37 -19.26
C ASP A 296 11.79 -13.68 -20.63
N LYS A 297 11.18 -14.20 -21.70
CA LYS A 297 11.35 -13.74 -23.07
C LYS A 297 10.45 -12.54 -23.35
N LEU A 298 11.05 -11.45 -23.82
CA LEU A 298 10.36 -10.25 -24.30
C LEU A 298 10.44 -10.16 -25.83
N THR A 299 9.31 -10.01 -26.52
CA THR A 299 9.23 -9.87 -27.98
C THR A 299 8.29 -8.74 -28.38
N GLN A 300 8.60 -8.01 -29.45
CA GLN A 300 7.70 -6.96 -29.92
C GLN A 300 6.52 -7.56 -30.69
N THR A 301 5.30 -7.29 -30.23
CA THR A 301 4.05 -7.66 -30.89
C THR A 301 3.81 -6.78 -32.11
N GLN A 302 3.53 -7.40 -33.24
CA GLN A 302 3.13 -6.72 -34.48
C GLN A 302 1.62 -6.83 -34.69
N ILE A 303 1.08 -5.91 -35.48
CA ILE A 303 -0.28 -6.00 -36.03
C ILE A 303 -0.18 -6.53 -37.46
N ALA A 304 -1.19 -7.27 -37.92
CA ALA A 304 -1.31 -7.70 -39.31
C ALA A 304 -1.32 -6.51 -40.30
N ASP A 305 -1.02 -6.80 -41.58
CA ASP A 305 -1.15 -5.86 -42.70
C ASP A 305 -0.47 -4.48 -42.49
N ASP A 306 0.72 -4.49 -41.89
CA ASP A 306 1.52 -3.30 -41.52
C ASP A 306 0.78 -2.27 -40.65
N GLY A 307 -0.21 -2.74 -39.88
CA GLY A 307 -0.97 -1.96 -38.92
C GLY A 307 -0.11 -1.37 -37.80
N ARG A 308 -0.66 -0.37 -37.11
CA ARG A 308 0.02 0.36 -36.02
C ARG A 308 -0.90 0.43 -34.81
N TRP A 309 -0.30 0.39 -33.62
CA TRP A 309 -0.99 0.66 -32.38
C TRP A 309 -1.30 2.16 -32.30
N GLU A 310 -2.49 2.49 -31.84
CA GLU A 310 -2.94 3.86 -31.60
C GLU A 310 -2.33 4.44 -30.31
N THR A 311 -2.48 5.74 -30.11
CA THR A 311 -2.15 6.40 -28.84
C THR A 311 -2.98 5.83 -27.70
N ALA A 312 -2.34 5.54 -26.56
CA ALA A 312 -3.03 5.09 -25.36
C ALA A 312 -2.33 5.56 -24.08
N ASN A 313 -3.09 5.72 -23.00
CA ASN A 313 -2.58 5.87 -21.64
C ASN A 313 -2.89 4.67 -20.73
N ALA A 314 -3.78 3.76 -21.16
CA ALA A 314 -4.03 2.51 -20.47
C ALA A 314 -4.35 1.38 -21.47
N ILE A 315 -3.98 0.15 -21.11
CA ILE A 315 -4.29 -1.06 -21.88
C ILE A 315 -4.96 -2.12 -20.99
N SER A 316 -5.90 -2.86 -21.55
CA SER A 316 -6.54 -4.03 -20.92
C SER A 316 -6.81 -5.10 -21.97
N ASN A 317 -7.24 -6.29 -21.55
CA ASN A 317 -7.58 -7.39 -22.44
C ASN A 317 -8.95 -7.98 -22.10
N TYR A 318 -9.62 -8.54 -23.10
CA TYR A 318 -10.81 -9.37 -22.90
C TYR A 318 -11.02 -10.27 -24.11
N VAL A 319 -11.25 -11.57 -23.87
CA VAL A 319 -11.64 -12.61 -24.85
C VAL A 319 -10.97 -12.41 -26.23
N GLY A 320 -9.71 -12.84 -26.35
CA GLY A 320 -8.99 -12.75 -27.62
C GLY A 320 -8.50 -11.35 -28.00
N SER A 321 -8.85 -10.29 -27.26
CA SER A 321 -8.61 -8.91 -27.72
C SER A 321 -7.83 -8.06 -26.72
N LEU A 322 -7.01 -7.14 -27.23
CA LEU A 322 -6.44 -6.01 -26.48
C LEU A 322 -7.30 -4.75 -26.70
N TYR A 323 -7.41 -3.93 -25.67
CA TYR A 323 -8.17 -2.68 -25.64
C TYR A 323 -7.26 -1.55 -25.20
N LEU A 324 -7.05 -0.57 -26.08
CA LEU A 324 -6.22 0.62 -25.86
C LEU A 324 -7.14 1.81 -25.55
N LEU A 325 -7.02 2.41 -24.38
CA LEU A 325 -7.74 3.63 -24.01
C LEU A 325 -6.87 4.86 -24.31
N ASP A 326 -7.40 5.74 -25.15
CA ASP A 326 -6.90 7.09 -25.37
C ASP A 326 -7.77 8.11 -24.62
N GLY A 327 -7.35 8.45 -23.41
CA GLY A 327 -7.99 9.50 -22.61
C GLY A 327 -7.79 10.92 -23.14
N VAL A 328 -6.95 11.16 -24.16
CA VAL A 328 -6.79 12.47 -24.80
C VAL A 328 -7.87 12.67 -25.88
N SER A 329 -8.02 11.71 -26.78
CA SER A 329 -9.09 11.75 -27.80
C SER A 329 -10.46 11.37 -27.23
N GLY A 330 -10.49 10.53 -26.18
CA GLY A 330 -11.70 9.95 -25.60
C GLY A 330 -12.18 8.68 -26.31
N GLN A 331 -11.29 7.96 -27.00
CA GLN A 331 -11.59 6.75 -27.76
C GLN A 331 -11.02 5.50 -27.06
N ILE A 332 -11.62 4.34 -27.35
CA ILE A 332 -11.09 3.02 -27.02
C ILE A 332 -10.91 2.26 -28.34
N TYR A 333 -9.71 1.75 -28.59
CA TYR A 333 -9.42 0.92 -29.76
C TYR A 333 -9.37 -0.55 -29.36
N ARG A 334 -10.08 -1.42 -30.09
CA ARG A 334 -10.07 -2.87 -29.89
C ARG A 334 -9.26 -3.55 -30.99
N HIS A 335 -8.28 -4.35 -30.59
CA HIS A 335 -7.53 -5.24 -31.47
C HIS A 335 -7.89 -6.68 -31.12
N SER A 336 -8.65 -7.36 -31.96
CA SER A 336 -8.83 -8.80 -31.85
C SER A 336 -7.55 -9.53 -32.28
N SER A 337 -7.24 -10.67 -31.66
CA SER A 337 -6.21 -11.59 -32.15
C SER A 337 -6.82 -12.75 -32.91
N SER A 338 -6.07 -13.27 -33.89
CA SER A 338 -6.36 -14.50 -34.60
C SER A 338 -5.06 -15.26 -34.78
N LYS A 339 -4.97 -16.49 -34.25
CA LYS A 339 -3.73 -17.29 -34.21
C LYS A 339 -2.54 -16.49 -33.68
N ASP A 340 -2.76 -15.81 -32.54
CA ASP A 340 -1.78 -14.98 -31.82
C ASP A 340 -1.27 -13.74 -32.60
N ILE A 341 -1.91 -13.39 -33.72
CA ILE A 341 -1.65 -12.16 -34.48
C ILE A 341 -2.78 -11.15 -34.26
N PHE A 342 -2.44 -9.99 -33.71
CA PHE A 342 -3.40 -8.89 -33.53
C PHE A 342 -3.76 -8.22 -34.85
N GLN A 343 -5.05 -7.90 -35.01
CA GLN A 343 -5.58 -7.17 -36.15
C GLN A 343 -5.51 -5.66 -35.91
N LYS A 344 -5.78 -4.87 -36.97
CA LYS A 344 -5.87 -3.41 -36.88
C LYS A 344 -6.91 -2.99 -35.83
N GLY A 345 -6.66 -1.88 -35.15
CA GLY A 345 -7.58 -1.30 -34.17
C GLY A 345 -8.91 -0.89 -34.81
N GLU A 346 -10.00 -1.27 -34.16
CA GLU A 346 -11.35 -0.78 -34.44
C GLU A 346 -11.80 0.16 -33.32
N GLU A 347 -12.49 1.25 -33.67
CA GLU A 347 -13.15 2.10 -32.66
C GLU A 347 -14.21 1.29 -31.90
N TYR A 348 -14.02 1.16 -30.59
CA TYR A 348 -14.92 0.37 -29.74
C TYR A 348 -16.19 1.16 -29.35
N ILE A 349 -16.16 2.50 -29.39
CA ILE A 349 -17.33 3.34 -29.10
C ILE A 349 -17.56 4.39 -30.19
N ALA A 350 -18.84 4.70 -30.45
CA ALA A 350 -19.26 5.61 -31.51
C ALA A 350 -19.24 7.11 -31.10
N SER A 351 -18.99 7.44 -29.82
CA SER A 351 -18.97 8.82 -29.33
C SER A 351 -17.96 8.99 -28.20
N THR A 352 -17.00 9.89 -28.39
CA THR A 352 -15.82 10.07 -27.52
C THR A 352 -16.00 11.14 -26.43
N ASN A 353 -17.09 11.94 -26.51
CA ASN A 353 -17.31 13.10 -25.64
C ASN A 353 -17.29 12.77 -24.14
N GLY A 354 -17.66 11.54 -23.76
CA GLY A 354 -17.72 11.10 -22.36
C GLY A 354 -16.38 10.65 -21.76
N LEU A 355 -15.34 10.37 -22.55
CA LEU A 355 -14.12 9.69 -22.08
C LEU A 355 -12.83 10.51 -22.15
N LYS A 356 -12.90 11.81 -22.46
CA LYS A 356 -11.73 12.68 -22.29
C LYS A 356 -11.31 12.75 -20.82
N GLN A 357 -10.01 12.84 -20.58
CA GLN A 357 -9.38 12.77 -19.26
C GLN A 357 -9.58 11.42 -18.53
N SER A 358 -9.80 10.33 -19.27
CA SER A 358 -9.83 8.97 -18.71
C SER A 358 -8.44 8.46 -18.36
N LEU A 359 -8.31 7.81 -17.21
CA LEU A 359 -7.02 7.41 -16.63
C LEU A 359 -6.74 5.91 -16.72
N SER A 360 -7.78 5.08 -16.60
CA SER A 360 -7.67 3.63 -16.45
C SER A 360 -8.92 2.94 -16.99
N LEU A 361 -8.74 1.76 -17.61
CA LEU A 361 -9.84 0.86 -17.99
C LEU A 361 -9.66 -0.52 -17.35
N THR A 362 -10.77 -1.25 -17.23
CA THR A 362 -10.80 -2.67 -16.84
C THR A 362 -12.01 -3.36 -17.48
N ILE A 363 -11.95 -4.70 -17.67
CA ILE A 363 -12.96 -5.44 -18.44
C ILE A 363 -13.24 -6.82 -17.80
N ASP A 364 -14.52 -7.09 -17.52
CA ASP A 364 -15.04 -8.42 -17.13
C ASP A 364 -16.02 -9.03 -18.18
N GLY A 365 -16.38 -8.22 -19.18
CA GLY A 365 -17.49 -8.44 -20.11
C GLY A 365 -18.29 -7.16 -20.34
N SER A 366 -18.31 -6.27 -19.34
CA SER A 366 -18.48 -4.84 -19.51
C SER A 366 -17.11 -4.15 -19.48
N VAL A 367 -16.95 -3.05 -20.21
CA VAL A 367 -15.77 -2.18 -20.15
C VAL A 367 -16.06 -1.05 -19.17
N TYR A 368 -15.26 -0.94 -18.10
CA TYR A 368 -15.35 0.15 -17.13
C TYR A 368 -14.18 1.10 -17.33
N VAL A 369 -14.44 2.40 -17.35
CA VAL A 369 -13.44 3.45 -17.59
C VAL A 369 -13.49 4.46 -16.45
N LEU A 370 -12.38 4.62 -15.73
CA LEU A 370 -12.21 5.57 -14.64
C LEU A 370 -11.69 6.91 -15.18
N LYS A 371 -12.37 8.00 -14.85
CA LYS A 371 -12.03 9.37 -15.26
C LYS A 371 -11.29 10.14 -14.17
N GLY A 372 -10.56 11.18 -14.56
CA GLY A 372 -9.83 12.07 -13.66
C GLY A 372 -10.70 12.83 -12.65
N ASP A 373 -12.01 12.91 -12.89
CA ASP A 373 -13.01 13.49 -11.98
C ASP A 373 -13.53 12.51 -10.90
N GLY A 374 -13.02 11.27 -10.88
CA GLY A 374 -13.41 10.22 -9.93
C GLY A 374 -14.65 9.41 -10.35
N THR A 375 -15.31 9.77 -11.45
CA THR A 375 -16.48 9.03 -11.96
C THR A 375 -16.07 7.90 -12.90
N VAL A 376 -16.99 6.95 -13.12
CA VAL A 376 -16.75 5.76 -13.95
C VAL A 376 -17.82 5.66 -15.02
N SER A 377 -17.41 5.42 -16.27
CA SER A 377 -18.31 5.08 -17.39
C SER A 377 -18.31 3.57 -17.61
N LYS A 378 -19.50 2.97 -17.76
CA LYS A 378 -19.68 1.54 -18.09
C LYS A 378 -20.17 1.40 -19.52
N PHE A 379 -19.53 0.52 -20.30
CA PHE A 379 -19.97 0.14 -21.64
C PHE A 379 -20.24 -1.35 -21.70
N GLN A 380 -21.31 -1.74 -22.37
CA GLN A 380 -21.64 -3.13 -22.64
C GLN A 380 -21.93 -3.26 -24.14
N ARG A 381 -21.22 -4.16 -24.82
CA ARG A 381 -21.30 -4.34 -26.29
C ARG A 381 -21.20 -3.00 -27.05
N SER A 382 -20.15 -2.22 -26.77
CA SER A 382 -19.89 -0.91 -27.41
C SER A 382 -20.90 0.21 -27.11
N LYS A 383 -21.88 0.00 -26.22
CA LYS A 383 -22.90 1.01 -25.85
C LYS A 383 -22.72 1.47 -24.42
N LEU A 384 -22.76 2.78 -24.20
CA LEU A 384 -22.78 3.40 -22.87
C LEU A 384 -24.01 2.90 -22.09
N GLN A 385 -23.80 2.60 -20.81
CA GLN A 385 -24.85 2.19 -19.86
C GLN A 385 -25.10 3.30 -18.84
N ASP A 386 -26.32 3.37 -18.29
CA ASP A 386 -26.58 4.18 -17.11
C ASP A 386 -25.89 3.54 -15.89
N PHE A 387 -24.84 4.20 -15.40
CA PHE A 387 -23.98 3.70 -14.34
C PHE A 387 -23.39 4.86 -13.56
N SER A 388 -23.38 4.72 -12.24
CA SER A 388 -22.83 5.71 -11.31
C SER A 388 -22.40 5.02 -10.02
N LEU A 389 -21.39 5.59 -9.36
CA LEU A 389 -20.95 5.15 -8.04
C LEU A 389 -21.92 5.69 -6.99
N LYS A 390 -22.39 4.83 -6.08
CA LYS A 390 -23.49 5.09 -5.14
C LYS A 390 -23.10 4.69 -3.72
N ASN A 391 -23.71 5.36 -2.74
CA ASN A 391 -23.61 5.05 -1.31
C ASN A 391 -22.18 5.07 -0.72
N ILE A 392 -21.21 5.71 -1.38
CA ILE A 392 -19.89 5.94 -0.79
C ILE A 392 -20.08 6.84 0.44
N PRO A 393 -19.57 6.47 1.63
CA PRO A 393 -19.94 7.15 2.87
C PRO A 393 -19.26 8.51 3.02
N THR A 394 -20.06 9.51 3.40
CA THR A 394 -19.60 10.84 3.83
C THR A 394 -18.64 10.75 5.03
N PRO A 395 -17.71 11.71 5.19
CA PRO A 395 -17.48 12.90 4.36
C PRO A 395 -16.59 12.60 3.13
N TRP A 396 -16.20 11.35 2.93
CA TRP A 396 -15.30 10.92 1.86
C TRP A 396 -16.09 10.24 0.73
N ASP A 397 -17.27 10.78 0.42
CA ASP A 397 -18.18 10.32 -0.62
C ASP A 397 -17.62 10.53 -2.04
N LYS A 398 -16.62 11.41 -2.19
CA LYS A 398 -15.94 11.72 -3.45
C LYS A 398 -14.59 11.02 -3.56
N ILE A 399 -14.29 10.53 -4.76
CA ILE A 399 -12.96 10.07 -5.16
C ILE A 399 -12.16 11.29 -5.60
N THR A 400 -11.08 11.60 -4.87
CA THR A 400 -10.36 12.89 -5.02
C THR A 400 -9.14 12.82 -5.91
N GLU A 401 -8.43 11.70 -5.91
CA GLU A 401 -7.34 11.44 -6.86
C GLU A 401 -7.48 10.00 -7.38
N PRO A 402 -8.36 9.78 -8.38
CA PRO A 402 -8.52 8.46 -9.00
C PRO A 402 -7.22 8.03 -9.69
N ARG A 403 -6.75 6.82 -9.42
CA ARG A 403 -5.50 6.30 -10.02
C ARG A 403 -5.70 5.07 -10.89
N LYS A 404 -6.48 4.10 -10.43
CA LYS A 404 -6.73 2.83 -11.14
C LYS A 404 -8.10 2.28 -10.78
N ILE A 405 -8.77 1.67 -11.75
CA ILE A 405 -9.90 0.76 -11.54
C ILE A 405 -9.44 -0.67 -11.82
N TYR A 406 -9.91 -1.65 -11.04
CA TYR A 406 -9.58 -3.06 -11.20
C TYR A 406 -10.83 -3.94 -11.10
N THR A 407 -10.97 -4.84 -12.06
CA THR A 407 -11.79 -6.05 -11.99
C THR A 407 -11.27 -7.05 -13.04
N ASP A 408 -11.81 -8.25 -13.04
CA ASP A 408 -11.60 -9.28 -14.06
C ASP A 408 -12.82 -10.22 -14.10
N SER A 409 -12.77 -11.31 -14.88
CA SER A 409 -13.85 -12.28 -15.00
C SER A 409 -14.17 -13.05 -13.71
N ASP A 410 -13.20 -13.15 -12.81
CA ASP A 410 -13.27 -13.98 -11.61
C ASP A 410 -13.55 -13.12 -10.36
N THR A 411 -13.46 -11.79 -10.51
CA THR A 411 -13.67 -10.80 -9.46
C THR A 411 -15.12 -10.29 -9.46
N PRO A 412 -15.89 -10.51 -8.37
CA PRO A 412 -17.30 -10.13 -8.32
C PRO A 412 -17.53 -8.63 -8.06
N SER A 413 -16.49 -7.91 -7.62
CA SER A 413 -16.53 -6.49 -7.27
C SER A 413 -15.76 -5.62 -8.28
N LEU A 414 -16.02 -4.31 -8.27
CA LEU A 414 -15.14 -3.28 -8.84
C LEU A 414 -14.29 -2.69 -7.71
N TYR A 415 -13.00 -2.53 -7.94
CA TYR A 415 -12.11 -1.85 -7.00
C TYR A 415 -11.56 -0.56 -7.59
N ILE A 416 -11.50 0.52 -6.81
CA ILE A 416 -10.95 1.82 -7.25
C ILE A 416 -9.92 2.33 -6.25
N LEU A 417 -8.73 2.66 -6.72
CA LEU A 417 -7.68 3.33 -5.95
C LEU A 417 -7.88 4.86 -5.99
N ASP A 418 -8.07 5.46 -4.81
CA ASP A 418 -8.19 6.90 -4.56
C ASP A 418 -6.99 7.34 -3.71
N THR A 419 -5.98 7.94 -4.34
CA THR A 419 -4.72 8.28 -3.65
C THR A 419 -4.87 9.48 -2.71
N GLY A 420 -5.81 10.38 -3.01
CA GLY A 420 -6.08 11.58 -2.22
C GLY A 420 -6.71 11.28 -0.86
N GLN A 421 -7.46 10.17 -0.77
CA GLN A 421 -7.95 9.61 0.51
C GLN A 421 -7.17 8.36 0.96
N LYS A 422 -6.05 8.03 0.30
CA LYS A 422 -5.19 6.85 0.56
C LYS A 422 -5.99 5.57 0.80
N ARG A 423 -6.90 5.24 -0.12
CA ARG A 423 -7.81 4.09 0.05
C ARG A 423 -8.02 3.31 -1.23
N ILE A 424 -8.44 2.06 -1.06
CA ILE A 424 -9.03 1.25 -2.13
C ILE A 424 -10.51 1.06 -1.78
N LEU A 425 -11.39 1.55 -2.64
CA LEU A 425 -12.83 1.34 -2.57
C LEU A 425 -13.20 -0.01 -3.18
N GLU A 426 -14.17 -0.69 -2.61
CA GLU A 426 -14.82 -1.86 -3.19
C GLU A 426 -16.31 -1.56 -3.41
N LEU A 427 -16.79 -1.80 -4.63
CA LEU A 427 -18.17 -1.62 -5.05
C LEU A 427 -18.67 -2.85 -5.80
N ASP A 428 -19.98 -3.06 -5.87
CA ASP A 428 -20.55 -4.07 -6.76
C ASP A 428 -20.49 -3.64 -8.25
N LYS A 429 -20.95 -4.52 -9.14
CA LYS A 429 -20.97 -4.30 -10.60
C LYS A 429 -22.06 -3.30 -11.06
N ASP A 430 -22.92 -2.84 -10.14
CA ASP A 430 -23.96 -1.82 -10.35
C ASP A 430 -23.59 -0.46 -9.70
N GLY A 431 -22.38 -0.39 -9.13
CA GLY A 431 -21.73 0.81 -8.60
C GLY A 431 -22.05 1.09 -7.14
N VAL A 432 -22.72 0.18 -6.41
CA VAL A 432 -23.03 0.38 -4.99
C VAL A 432 -21.81 0.06 -4.14
N PHE A 433 -21.43 0.99 -3.27
CA PHE A 433 -20.36 0.81 -2.29
C PHE A 433 -20.60 -0.40 -1.37
N ILE A 434 -19.56 -1.23 -1.20
CA ILE A 434 -19.54 -2.37 -0.28
C ILE A 434 -18.69 -2.05 0.95
N ARG A 435 -17.44 -1.61 0.74
CA ARG A 435 -16.44 -1.36 1.80
C ARG A 435 -15.25 -0.54 1.27
N GLN A 436 -14.36 -0.12 2.17
CA GLN A 436 -13.08 0.48 1.79
C GLN A 436 -11.90 0.00 2.65
N TYR A 437 -10.73 0.00 2.04
CA TYR A 437 -9.46 -0.35 2.68
C TYR A 437 -8.64 0.93 2.83
N ALA A 438 -8.53 1.46 4.05
CA ALA A 438 -7.73 2.65 4.34
C ALA A 438 -6.27 2.25 4.53
N LEU A 439 -5.39 2.79 3.68
CA LEU A 439 -3.97 2.47 3.62
C LEU A 439 -3.16 3.29 4.65
N PRO A 440 -1.94 2.86 5.01
CA PRO A 440 -1.14 3.55 6.01
C PRO A 440 -0.84 5.02 5.66
N ASP A 441 -0.86 5.92 6.66
CA ASP A 441 -0.59 7.36 6.48
C ASP A 441 0.78 7.66 5.85
N ASN A 442 1.75 6.76 6.04
CA ASN A 442 3.10 6.87 5.47
C ASN A 442 3.19 6.39 4.01
N PHE A 443 2.10 6.00 3.38
CA PHE A 443 2.04 5.81 1.93
C PHE A 443 1.87 7.18 1.27
N ASP A 444 2.77 7.53 0.37
CA ASP A 444 2.94 8.85 -0.23
C ASP A 444 3.00 8.80 -1.77
N LYS A 445 3.16 7.61 -2.36
CA LYS A 445 3.23 7.42 -3.81
C LYS A 445 2.65 6.06 -4.21
N ILE A 446 1.35 5.89 -3.99
CA ILE A 446 0.62 4.68 -4.36
C ILE A 446 0.34 4.75 -5.87
N THR A 447 0.97 3.90 -6.68
CA THR A 447 0.86 3.99 -8.14
C THR A 447 -0.03 2.93 -8.76
N ASP A 448 -0.16 1.77 -8.11
CA ASP A 448 -0.84 0.58 -8.64
C ASP A 448 -1.34 -0.35 -7.52
N PHE A 449 -2.29 -1.22 -7.85
CA PHE A 449 -2.73 -2.35 -7.02
C PHE A 449 -3.28 -3.49 -7.87
N ILE A 450 -3.25 -4.71 -7.34
CA ILE A 450 -3.84 -5.92 -7.93
C ILE A 450 -4.68 -6.64 -6.86
N VAL A 451 -5.84 -7.17 -7.25
CA VAL A 451 -6.71 -7.97 -6.39
C VAL A 451 -6.66 -9.43 -6.83
N SER A 452 -6.70 -10.35 -5.88
CA SER A 452 -6.93 -11.78 -6.13
C SER A 452 -7.93 -12.29 -5.11
N VAL A 453 -9.17 -12.49 -5.57
CA VAL A 453 -10.27 -13.07 -4.77
C VAL A 453 -9.93 -14.50 -4.35
N LYS A 454 -9.30 -15.27 -5.24
CA LYS A 454 -8.89 -16.67 -4.97
C LYS A 454 -7.92 -16.80 -3.79
N SER A 455 -6.97 -15.87 -3.64
CA SER A 455 -6.05 -15.84 -2.50
C SER A 455 -6.52 -14.96 -1.34
N LYS A 456 -7.65 -14.24 -1.52
CA LYS A 456 -8.16 -13.21 -0.60
C LYS A 456 -7.11 -12.14 -0.28
N LYS A 457 -6.44 -11.63 -1.32
CA LYS A 457 -5.39 -10.60 -1.18
C LYS A 457 -5.63 -9.40 -2.08
N ILE A 458 -5.16 -8.25 -1.60
CA ILE A 458 -4.82 -7.10 -2.43
C ILE A 458 -3.32 -6.83 -2.26
N TRP A 459 -2.60 -6.70 -3.37
CA TRP A 459 -1.23 -6.21 -3.35
C TRP A 459 -1.18 -4.77 -3.83
N VAL A 460 -0.51 -3.92 -3.06
CA VAL A 460 -0.48 -2.46 -3.26
C VAL A 460 0.96 -2.03 -3.51
N LEU A 461 1.18 -1.29 -4.60
CA LEU A 461 2.47 -0.71 -4.94
C LEU A 461 2.54 0.73 -4.40
N ASN A 462 3.43 0.97 -3.44
CA ASN A 462 3.74 2.32 -2.93
C ASN A 462 5.26 2.57 -2.99
N ASN A 463 5.66 3.62 -3.72
CA ASN A 463 7.03 3.83 -4.19
C ASN A 463 7.58 2.57 -4.91
N ASN A 464 8.65 1.99 -4.36
CA ASN A 464 9.35 0.84 -4.94
C ASN A 464 9.03 -0.46 -4.16
N ASN A 465 7.99 -0.42 -3.31
CA ASN A 465 7.61 -1.48 -2.39
C ASN A 465 6.25 -2.05 -2.73
N VAL A 466 6.12 -3.38 -2.72
CA VAL A 466 4.84 -4.08 -2.72
C VAL A 466 4.48 -4.44 -1.29
N TYR A 467 3.26 -4.12 -0.91
CA TYR A 467 2.64 -4.48 0.36
C TYR A 467 1.50 -5.45 0.10
N GLU A 468 1.24 -6.35 1.03
CA GLU A 468 0.13 -7.28 0.98
C GLU A 468 -0.94 -6.91 2.02
N ILE A 469 -2.19 -6.95 1.60
CA ILE A 469 -3.40 -6.79 2.41
C ILE A 469 -4.24 -8.06 2.28
N THR A 470 -4.80 -8.53 3.39
CA THR A 470 -5.78 -9.64 3.40
C THR A 470 -7.19 -9.09 3.44
N ILE A 471 -8.12 -9.69 2.68
CA ILE A 471 -9.51 -9.22 2.49
C ILE A 471 -10.56 -10.29 2.79
#